data_AF-A0AAN8J5E9-F1
#
_entry.id   AF-A0AAN8J5E9-F1
#
_cell.length_a   1.000
_cell.length_b   1.000
_cell.length_c   1.000
_cell.angle_alpha   90.00
_cell.angle_beta   90.00
_cell.angle_gamma   90.00
#
_symmetry.space_group_name_H-M   'P 1'
#
loop_
_entity.id
_entity.type
_entity.pdbx_description
1 polymer ?
#
loop_
_entity_poly.entity_id
_entity_poly.type
_entity_poly.pdbx_seq_one_letter_code
_entity_poly.pdbx_strand_id
1 'polypeptide(L)'
;MQSINAMLEASSSTKTPHQYYLLKKYELLQCGDIDKLIKQRQSSEEPPLYFVTIEDTIKRAHIATGHGGRDKMIHELNKKYANITVDAISLFKSMCMECQRKIKRPTNKGAVAKPIISS
;
A
#
# COMPACT_ATOMS: atom_id res chain seq x y z
N MET A 1 -0.20 -8.71 -13.26
CA MET A 1 0.60 -9.57 -14.16
C MET A 1 0.36 -9.27 -15.65
N GLN A 2 -0.85 -8.88 -16.09
CA GLN A 2 -1.12 -8.52 -17.50
C GLN A 2 -0.34 -7.30 -18.03
N SER A 3 0.15 -6.41 -17.16
CA SER A 3 0.76 -5.14 -17.57
C SER A 3 2.23 -5.24 -18.03
N ILE A 4 2.97 -6.29 -17.67
CA ILE A 4 4.40 -6.44 -18.03
C ILE A 4 4.54 -6.90 -19.48
N ASN A 5 3.79 -7.91 -19.90
CA ASN A 5 3.81 -8.37 -21.30
C ASN A 5 3.36 -7.26 -22.26
N ALA A 6 2.34 -6.48 -21.87
CA ALA A 6 1.89 -5.32 -22.64
C ALA A 6 2.96 -4.20 -22.74
N MET A 7 3.84 -4.06 -21.74
CA MET A 7 4.99 -3.15 -21.79
C MET A 7 6.05 -3.63 -22.78
N LEU A 8 6.37 -4.92 -22.76
CA LEU A 8 7.35 -5.53 -23.68
C LEU A 8 6.87 -5.44 -25.15
N GLU A 9 5.57 -5.58 -25.40
CA GLU A 9 5.00 -5.41 -26.74
C GLU A 9 5.00 -3.94 -27.20
N ALA A 10 4.90 -2.99 -26.25
CA ALA A 10 4.86 -1.56 -26.54
C ALA A 10 6.20 -0.99 -27.07
N SER A 11 7.32 -1.69 -26.91
CA SER A 11 8.61 -1.26 -27.48
C SER A 11 8.74 -1.50 -29.00
N SER A 12 7.74 -2.12 -29.65
CA SER A 12 7.71 -2.33 -31.10
C SER A 12 7.58 -1.03 -31.93
N SER A 13 7.88 -1.10 -33.23
CA SER A 13 7.97 0.06 -34.14
C SER A 13 6.63 0.76 -34.41
N THR A 14 5.52 0.03 -34.39
CA THR A 14 4.17 0.58 -34.56
C THR A 14 3.41 0.55 -33.24
N LYS A 15 3.30 1.70 -32.58
CA LYS A 15 2.65 1.81 -31.26
C LYS A 15 1.19 2.23 -31.40
N THR A 16 0.30 1.49 -30.75
CA THR A 16 -1.12 1.90 -30.59
C THR A 16 -1.25 3.04 -29.58
N PRO A 17 -2.34 3.82 -29.60
CA PRO A 17 -2.59 4.86 -28.58
C PRO A 17 -2.53 4.32 -27.14
N HIS A 18 -3.00 3.07 -26.93
CA HIS A 18 -2.92 2.41 -25.64
C HIS A 18 -1.46 2.15 -25.21
N GLN A 19 -0.60 1.70 -26.13
CA GLN A 19 0.83 1.49 -25.85
C GLN A 19 1.55 2.80 -25.52
N TYR A 20 1.20 3.92 -26.18
CA TYR A 20 1.72 5.24 -25.81
C TYR A 20 1.30 5.65 -24.39
N TYR A 21 0.03 5.46 -24.03
CA TYR A 21 -0.46 5.72 -22.67
C TYR A 21 0.31 4.89 -21.63
N LEU A 22 0.49 3.62 -21.94
CA LEU A 22 1.22 2.67 -21.11
C LEU A 22 2.68 3.12 -20.89
N LEU A 23 3.41 3.49 -21.95
CA LEU A 23 4.81 3.96 -21.85
C LEU A 23 4.95 5.32 -21.15
N LYS A 24 3.89 6.13 -21.12
CA LYS A 24 3.84 7.40 -20.37
C LYS A 24 3.55 7.20 -18.87
N LYS A 25 3.07 6.03 -18.48
CA LYS A 25 2.64 5.77 -17.11
C LYS A 25 3.58 4.83 -16.37
N TYR A 26 4.17 3.88 -17.10
CA TYR A 26 4.94 2.80 -16.54
C TYR A 26 6.34 2.74 -17.14
N GLU A 27 7.26 2.19 -16.35
CA GLU A 27 8.63 1.90 -16.74
C GLU A 27 8.96 0.50 -16.20
N LEU A 28 9.76 -0.27 -16.94
CA LEU A 28 10.29 -1.55 -16.47
C LEU A 28 11.68 -1.31 -15.89
N LEU A 29 11.87 -1.72 -14.64
CA LEU A 29 13.15 -1.69 -13.97
C LEU A 29 13.67 -3.12 -13.84
N GLN A 30 14.78 -3.41 -14.52
CA GLN A 30 15.47 -4.69 -14.39
C GLN A 30 16.22 -4.73 -13.07
N CYS A 31 15.94 -5.75 -12.25
CA CYS A 31 16.61 -5.99 -10.96
C CYS A 31 17.19 -7.40 -10.97
N GLY A 32 18.43 -7.55 -11.44
CA GLY A 32 19.02 -8.85 -11.73
C GLY A 32 18.28 -9.53 -12.87
N ASP A 33 17.74 -10.73 -12.62
CA ASP A 33 17.01 -11.52 -13.62
C ASP A 33 15.49 -11.25 -13.60
N ILE A 34 15.02 -10.32 -12.77
CA ILE A 34 13.58 -10.06 -12.59
C ILE A 34 13.26 -8.61 -13.00
N ASP A 35 12.33 -8.48 -13.94
CA ASP A 35 11.74 -7.20 -14.31
C ASP A 35 10.65 -6.79 -13.32
N LYS A 36 10.75 -5.55 -12.83
CA LYS A 36 9.76 -4.94 -11.95
C LYS A 36 9.06 -3.80 -12.66
N LEU A 37 7.73 -3.79 -12.59
CA LEU A 37 6.93 -2.67 -13.08
C LEU A 37 6.98 -1.52 -12.07
N ILE A 38 7.42 -0.35 -12.51
CA ILE A 38 7.47 0.87 -11.71
C ILE A 38 6.67 1.98 -12.39
N LYS A 39 6.34 3.01 -11.62
CA LYS A 39 5.83 4.27 -12.16
C LYS A 39 6.93 4.93 -12.99
N GLN A 40 6.58 5.46 -14.15
CA GLN A 40 7.54 6.22 -14.96
C GLN A 40 8.16 7.35 -14.12
N ARG A 41 9.49 7.38 -14.08
CA ARG A 41 10.27 8.39 -13.36
C ARG A 41 10.56 9.59 -14.25
N GLN A 42 10.74 10.76 -13.64
CA GLN A 42 11.20 11.95 -14.36
C GLN A 42 12.72 11.99 -14.46
N SER A 43 13.40 11.48 -13.42
CA SER A 43 14.86 11.37 -13.36
C SER A 43 15.26 9.98 -12.84
N SER A 44 16.39 9.47 -13.30
CA SER A 44 16.97 8.20 -12.85
C SER A 44 17.33 8.22 -11.34
N GLU A 45 17.55 9.42 -10.79
CA GLU A 45 17.87 9.63 -9.37
C GLU A 45 16.65 9.48 -8.45
N GLU A 46 15.43 9.59 -8.99
CA GLU A 46 14.22 9.44 -8.20
C GLU A 46 14.05 7.98 -7.72
N PRO A 47 13.69 7.76 -6.45
CA PRO A 47 13.45 6.42 -5.94
C PRO A 47 12.27 5.79 -6.69
N PRO A 48 12.42 4.54 -7.18
CA PRO A 48 11.36 3.89 -7.95
C PRO A 48 10.15 3.56 -7.08
N LEU A 49 8.95 3.86 -7.59
CA LEU A 49 7.68 3.45 -7.00
C LEU A 49 7.16 2.21 -7.72
N TYR A 50 7.10 1.09 -7.00
CA TYR A 50 6.75 -0.22 -7.55
C TYR A 50 5.23 -0.45 -7.63
N PHE A 51 4.81 -1.17 -8.66
CA PHE A 51 3.49 -1.77 -8.74
C PHE A 51 3.54 -3.20 -8.21
N VAL A 52 2.72 -3.51 -7.22
CA VAL A 52 2.73 -4.81 -6.52
C VAL A 52 1.35 -5.38 -6.29
N THR A 53 1.28 -6.66 -5.94
CA THR A 53 0.06 -7.25 -5.39
C THR A 53 -0.29 -6.56 -4.06
N ILE A 54 -1.46 -5.94 -4.02
CA ILE A 54 -1.89 -5.06 -2.92
C ILE A 54 -2.05 -5.87 -1.62
N GLU A 55 -2.73 -7.01 -1.68
CA GLU A 55 -3.09 -7.82 -0.51
C GLU A 55 -1.87 -8.30 0.30
N ASP A 56 -0.93 -8.99 -0.35
CA ASP A 56 0.29 -9.51 0.29
C ASP A 56 1.18 -8.39 0.84
N THR A 57 1.21 -7.25 0.15
CA THR A 57 2.05 -6.12 0.54
C THR A 57 1.47 -5.41 1.76
N ILE A 58 0.16 -5.17 1.77
CA ILE A 58 -0.53 -4.60 2.93
C ILE A 58 -0.42 -5.55 4.12
N LYS A 59 -0.60 -6.86 3.94
CA LYS A 59 -0.48 -7.86 5.01
C LYS A 59 0.90 -7.85 5.65
N ARG A 60 1.98 -7.90 4.84
CA ARG A 60 3.35 -7.85 5.34
C ARG A 60 3.65 -6.56 6.09
N ALA A 61 3.25 -5.41 5.55
CA ALA A 61 3.46 -4.12 6.20
C ALA A 61 2.64 -3.99 7.49
N HIS A 62 1.42 -4.51 7.52
CA HIS A 62 0.57 -4.51 8.71
C HIS A 62 1.21 -5.29 9.87
N ILE A 63 1.75 -6.48 9.59
CA ILE A 63 2.47 -7.30 10.58
C ILE A 63 3.76 -6.61 11.01
N ALA A 64 4.58 -6.15 10.05
CA ALA A 64 5.88 -5.52 10.33
C ALA A 64 5.75 -4.23 11.17
N THR A 65 4.66 -3.49 11.00
CA THR A 65 4.39 -2.27 11.79
C THR A 65 3.75 -2.53 13.15
N GLY A 66 3.52 -3.80 13.51
CA GLY A 66 2.90 -4.21 14.77
C GLY A 66 1.40 -3.94 14.80
N HIS A 67 0.69 -4.32 13.74
CA HIS A 67 -0.72 -3.97 13.50
C HIS A 67 -0.93 -2.45 13.47
N GLY A 68 -0.08 -1.76 12.69
CA GLY A 68 -0.10 -0.32 12.54
C GLY A 68 -1.45 0.23 12.06
N GLY A 69 -1.77 1.44 12.51
CA GLY A 69 -2.94 2.18 12.04
C GLY A 69 -2.83 2.62 10.58
N ARG A 70 -3.91 3.20 10.07
CA ARG A 70 -4.05 3.65 8.67
C ARG A 70 -2.90 4.60 8.28
N ASP A 71 -2.67 5.66 9.06
CA ASP A 71 -1.63 6.67 8.74
C ASP A 71 -0.22 6.09 8.76
N LYS A 72 0.08 5.22 9.75
CA LYS A 72 1.38 4.53 9.83
C LYS A 72 1.62 3.64 8.61
N MET A 73 0.61 2.90 8.19
CA MET A 73 0.70 2.04 7.00
C MET A 73 0.84 2.86 5.72
N ILE A 74 0.09 3.96 5.57
CA ILE A 74 0.20 4.86 4.41
C ILE A 74 1.61 5.44 4.32
N HIS A 75 2.15 5.94 5.43
CA HIS A 75 3.49 6.53 5.46
C HIS A 75 4.58 5.54 5.03
N GLU A 76 4.49 4.28 5.46
CA GLU A 76 5.47 3.26 5.09
C GLU A 76 5.29 2.74 3.67
N LEU A 77 4.05 2.56 3.21
CA LEU A 77 3.76 1.97 1.90
C LEU A 77 3.97 2.97 0.75
N ASN A 78 3.60 4.24 0.94
CA ASN A 78 3.73 5.27 -0.12
C ASN A 78 5.18 5.62 -0.47
N LYS A 79 6.14 5.30 0.41
CA LYS A 79 7.57 5.46 0.12
C LYS A 79 8.05 4.55 -1.01
N LYS A 80 7.38 3.41 -1.23
CA LYS A 80 7.87 2.34 -2.10
C LYS A 80 6.86 1.89 -3.16
N TYR A 81 5.57 2.10 -2.95
CA TYR A 81 4.53 1.52 -3.81
C TYR A 81 3.61 2.57 -4.40
N ALA A 82 3.30 2.44 -5.69
CA ALA A 82 2.47 3.40 -6.43
C ALA A 82 0.97 3.09 -6.38
N ASN A 83 0.59 1.82 -6.16
CA ASN A 83 -0.78 1.34 -6.34
C ASN A 83 -1.51 0.95 -5.05
N ILE A 84 -0.97 1.32 -3.88
CA ILE A 84 -1.62 1.06 -2.60
C ILE A 84 -2.44 2.29 -2.22
N THR A 85 -3.74 2.10 -2.01
CA THR A 85 -4.66 3.18 -1.66
C THR A 85 -5.04 3.14 -0.18
N VAL A 86 -5.53 4.28 0.32
CA VAL A 86 -6.06 4.41 1.67
C VAL A 86 -7.23 3.46 1.92
N ASP A 87 -8.09 3.29 0.91
CA ASP A 87 -9.25 2.41 0.98
C ASP A 87 -8.84 0.94 1.09
N ALA A 88 -7.83 0.51 0.32
CA ALA A 88 -7.31 -0.85 0.41
C ALA A 88 -6.74 -1.16 1.80
N ILE A 89 -6.00 -0.22 2.39
CA ILE A 89 -5.47 -0.36 3.77
C ILE A 89 -6.62 -0.41 4.78
N SER A 90 -7.62 0.46 4.63
CA SER A 90 -8.76 0.55 5.55
C SER A 90 -9.63 -0.71 5.49
N LEU A 91 -9.89 -1.23 4.29
CA LEU A 91 -10.58 -2.48 4.07
C LEU A 91 -9.81 -3.65 4.68
N PHE A 92 -8.51 -3.76 4.42
CA PHE A 92 -7.70 -4.83 5.04
C PHE A 92 -7.72 -4.77 6.56
N LYS A 93 -7.57 -3.57 7.14
CA LYS A 93 -7.59 -3.37 8.59
C LYS A 93 -8.93 -3.76 9.20
N SER A 94 -10.05 -3.47 8.52
CA SER A 94 -11.38 -3.85 9.00
C SER A 94 -11.54 -5.36 9.10
N MET A 95 -10.83 -6.14 8.28
CA MET A 95 -10.84 -7.60 8.28
C MET A 95 -9.79 -8.24 9.20
N CYS A 96 -8.91 -7.45 9.83
CA CYS A 96 -7.87 -8.00 10.72
C CYS A 96 -8.46 -8.45 12.07
N MET A 97 -8.43 -9.76 12.32
CA MET A 97 -8.97 -10.36 13.54
C MET A 97 -8.36 -9.81 14.84
N GLU A 98 -7.05 -9.55 14.85
CA GLU A 98 -6.38 -8.99 16.04
C GLU A 98 -6.78 -7.55 16.32
N CYS A 99 -6.89 -6.73 15.28
CA CYS A 99 -7.37 -5.36 15.41
C CYS A 99 -8.84 -5.33 15.87
N GLN A 100 -9.68 -6.19 15.30
CA GLN A 100 -11.09 -6.30 15.71
C GLN A 100 -11.24 -6.72 17.18
N ARG A 101 -10.44 -7.68 17.65
CA ARG A 101 -10.46 -8.12 19.06
C ARG A 101 -10.13 -6.99 20.02
N LYS A 102 -9.18 -6.10 19.66
CA LYS A 102 -8.83 -4.93 20.49
C LYS A 102 -9.98 -3.91 20.58
N ILE A 103 -10.70 -3.68 19.48
CA ILE A 103 -11.86 -2.76 19.45
C ILE A 103 -13.02 -3.29 20.32
N LYS A 104 -13.28 -4.61 20.27
CA LYS A 104 -14.41 -5.23 20.97
C LYS A 104 -14.22 -5.42 22.48
N ARG A 105 -13.02 -5.17 23.02
CA ARG A 105 -12.82 -5.20 24.47
C ARG A 105 -13.50 -3.97 25.07
N PRO A 106 -14.49 -4.12 25.97
CA PRO A 106 -14.98 -2.97 26.71
C PRO A 106 -13.80 -2.37 27.46
N THR A 107 -13.45 -1.13 27.13
CA THR A 107 -12.60 -0.35 28.02
C THR A 107 -13.44 -0.16 29.28
N ASN A 108 -13.19 -0.97 30.31
CA ASN A 108 -13.64 -0.68 31.67
C ASN A 108 -12.93 0.61 32.09
N LYS A 109 -13.39 1.75 31.55
CA LYS A 109 -13.10 3.07 32.09
C LYS A 109 -13.83 3.05 33.42
N GLY A 110 -13.14 2.61 34.47
CA GLY A 110 -13.69 2.59 35.81
C GLY A 110 -14.30 3.96 36.07
N ALA A 111 -15.62 4.00 36.19
CA ALA A 111 -16.30 5.20 36.66
C ALA A 111 -15.87 5.36 38.11
N VAL A 112 -14.85 6.19 38.35
CA VAL A 112 -14.43 6.55 39.70
C VAL A 112 -15.48 7.51 40.21
N ALA A 113 -16.46 7.00 40.94
CA ALA A 113 -17.39 7.84 41.69
C ALA A 113 -16.58 8.62 42.73
N LYS A 114 -16.55 9.96 42.63
CA LYS A 114 -16.02 10.80 43.69
C LYS A 114 -16.97 10.70 44.89
N PRO A 115 -16.49 10.45 46.12
CA PRO A 115 -17.35 10.46 47.29
C PRO A 115 -17.94 11.86 47.49
N ILE A 116 -19.25 11.92 47.71
CA ILE A 116 -19.94 13.16 48.11
C ILE A 116 -19.66 13.34 49.59
N ILE A 117 -18.76 14.27 49.93
CA ILE A 117 -18.54 14.70 51.31
C ILE A 117 -19.54 15.83 51.57
N SER A 118 -20.56 15.58 52.39
CA SER A 118 -21.41 16.64 52.96
C SER A 118 -20.80 17.11 54.26
N SER A 119 -20.51 18.41 54.36
CA SER A 119 -20.10 19.11 55.58
C SER A 119 -21.24 19.26 56.58
#